data_AF-A0A8T4U640-F1
#
_entry.id   AF-A0A8T4U640-F1
#
_cell.length_a   1.000
_cell.length_b   1.000
_cell.length_c   1.000
_cell.angle_alpha   90.00
_cell.angle_beta   90.00
_cell.angle_gamma   90.00
#
_symmetry.space_group_name_H-M   'P 1'
#
loop_
_entity.id
_entity.type
_entity.pdbx_description
1 polymer ?
#
loop_
_entity_poly.entity_id
_entity_poly.type
_entity_poly.pdbx_seq_one_letter_code
_entity_poly.pdbx_strand_id
1 'polypeptide(L)' 'MPSRKKRLKKGIESLQKQISLHEEKLKKAEKEGKIELVGYYEKEIEAKKKDKEKKERFLKK' A
#
# COMPACT_ATOMS: atom_id res chain seq x y z
N MET A 1 20.57 7.00 14.64
CA MET A 1 20.08 7.98 13.64
C MET A 1 18.55 8.12 13.70
N PRO A 2 18.01 9.05 14.52
CA PRO A 2 16.58 9.35 14.64
C PRO A 2 15.90 9.66 13.28
N SER A 3 16.68 10.18 12.33
CA SER A 3 16.28 10.48 10.95
C SER A 3 15.82 9.23 10.17
N ARG A 4 16.43 8.06 10.39
CA ARG A 4 16.09 6.82 9.70
C ARG A 4 14.73 6.27 10.15
N LYS A 5 14.47 6.26 11.47
CA LYS A 5 13.17 5.84 12.02
C LYS A 5 12.04 6.78 11.58
N LYS A 6 12.26 8.10 11.60
CA LYS A 6 11.29 9.09 11.07
C LYS A 6 10.99 8.87 9.59
N ARG A 7 12.02 8.62 8.76
CA ARG A 7 11.85 8.34 7.32
C ARG A 7 11.06 7.06 7.07
N LEU A 8 11.34 6.00 7.83
CA LEU A 8 10.59 4.74 7.73
C LEU A 8 9.11 4.93 8.09
N LYS A 9 8.80 5.63 9.20
CA LYS A 9 7.42 5.96 9.58
C LYS A 9 6.68 6.71 8.48
N LYS A 10 7.28 7.78 7.93
CA LYS A 10 6.69 8.53 6.81
C LYS A 10 6.48 7.65 5.57
N GLY A 11 7.41 6.74 5.28
CA GLY A 11 7.27 5.77 4.20
C GLY A 11 6.11 4.80 4.41
N ILE A 12 5.92 4.30 5.63
CA ILE A 12 4.80 3.42 6.01
C ILE A 12 3.46 4.16 5.90
N GLU A 13 3.37 5.40 6.38
CA GLU A 13 2.17 6.23 6.25
C GLU A 13 1.82 6.50 4.78
N SER A 14 2.83 6.81 3.96
CA SER A 14 2.65 7.01 2.52
C SER A 14 2.11 5.76 1.82
N LEU A 15 2.66 4.58 2.14
CA LEU A 15 2.18 3.31 1.62
C LEU A 15 0.74 3.02 2.06
N GLN A 16 0.42 3.31 3.33
CA GLN A 16 -0.93 3.10 3.85
C GLN A 16 -1.95 3.96 3.11
N LYS A 17 -1.64 5.24 2.85
CA LYS A 17 -2.50 6.12 2.04
C LYS A 17 -2.68 5.59 0.61
N GLN A 18 -1.59 5.13 -0.01
CA GLN A 18 -1.67 4.56 -1.36
C GLN A 18 -2.53 3.28 -1.38
N ILE A 19 -2.36 2.37 -0.41
CA ILE A 19 -3.18 1.16 -0.29
C ILE A 19 -4.66 1.54 -0.20
N SER A 20 -5.03 2.48 0.69
CA SER A 20 -6.42 2.93 0.81
C SER A 20 -6.97 3.51 -0.50
N LEU A 21 -6.18 4.32 -1.21
CA LEU A 21 -6.58 4.85 -2.53
C LEU A 21 -6.78 3.73 -3.57
N HIS A 22 -5.93 2.71 -3.57
CA HIS A 22 -6.08 1.57 -4.47
C HIS A 22 -7.27 0.69 -4.09
N GLU A 23 -7.56 0.51 -2.80
CA GLU A 23 -8.74 -0.22 -2.33
C GLU A 23 -10.04 0.50 -2.71
N GLU A 24 -10.08 1.84 -2.65
CA GLU A 24 -11.22 2.62 -3.15
C GLU A 24 -11.39 2.49 -4.68
N LYS A 25 -10.29 2.54 -5.43
CA LYS A 25 -10.31 2.36 -6.88
C LYS A 25 -10.70 0.94 -7.29
N LEU A 26 -10.26 -0.06 -6.53
CA LEU A 26 -10.66 -1.45 -6.69
C LEU A 26 -12.17 -1.57 -6.56
N LYS A 27 -12.76 -1.07 -5.46
CA LYS A 27 -14.22 -1.08 -5.26
C LYS A 27 -14.98 -0.38 -6.39
N LYS A 28 -14.45 0.71 -6.94
CA LYS A 28 -15.05 1.38 -8.11
C LYS A 28 -14.95 0.52 -9.36
N ALA A 29 -13.79 -0.08 -9.62
CA ALA A 29 -13.59 -0.97 -10.77
C ALA A 29 -14.48 -2.22 -10.69
N GLU A 30 -14.67 -2.79 -9.51
CA GLU A 30 -15.61 -3.91 -9.26
C GLU A 30 -17.05 -3.50 -9.59
N LYS A 31 -17.49 -2.33 -9.10
CA LYS A 31 -18.83 -1.79 -9.40
C LYS A 31 -19.05 -1.51 -10.89
N GLU A 32 -18.01 -1.06 -11.58
CA GLU A 32 -18.04 -0.76 -13.01
C GLU A 32 -17.81 -2.02 -13.88
N GLY A 33 -17.61 -3.20 -13.29
CA GLY A 33 -17.37 -4.45 -14.02
C GLY A 33 -16.03 -4.50 -14.77
N LYS A 34 -15.06 -3.66 -14.40
CA LYS A 34 -13.77 -3.52 -15.08
C LYS A 34 -12.76 -4.55 -14.57
N ILE A 35 -12.93 -5.81 -14.96
CA ILE A 35 -12.17 -6.98 -14.46
C ILE A 35 -10.64 -6.79 -14.57
N GLU A 36 -10.13 -6.22 -15.66
CA GLU A 36 -8.69 -5.99 -15.83
C GLU A 36 -8.13 -5.00 -14.80
N LEU A 37 -8.89 -3.95 -14.49
CA LEU A 37 -8.51 -2.95 -13.50
C LEU A 37 -8.62 -3.51 -12.08
N VAL A 38 -9.58 -4.40 -11.82
CA VAL A 38 -9.69 -5.12 -10.55
C VAL A 38 -8.40 -5.91 -10.30
N GLY A 39 -8.00 -6.78 -11.23
CA GLY A 39 -6.78 -7.58 -11.10
C GLY A 39 -5.51 -6.73 -11.01
N TYR A 40 -5.45 -5.59 -11.70
CA TYR A 40 -4.36 -4.63 -11.57
C TYR A 40 -4.28 -4.05 -10.14
N TYR A 41 -5.40 -3.56 -9.61
CA TYR A 41 -5.41 -2.95 -8.28
C TYR A 41 -5.16 -3.96 -7.16
N GLU A 42 -5.65 -5.19 -7.29
CA GLU A 42 -5.34 -6.26 -6.33
C GLU A 42 -3.84 -6.53 -6.23
N LYS A 43 -3.17 -6.71 -7.37
CA LYS A 43 -1.71 -6.92 -7.42
C LYS A 43 -0.95 -5.72 -6.83
N GLU A 44 -1.37 -4.51 -7.17
CA GLU A 44 -0.77 -3.28 -6.64
C GLU A 44 -0.96 -3.13 -5.12
N ILE A 45 -2.12 -3.52 -4.59
CA ILE A 45 -2.41 -3.51 -3.15
C ILE A 45 -1.52 -4.54 -2.44
N GLU A 46 -1.41 -5.75 -2.99
CA GLU A 46 -0.61 -6.83 -2.42
C GLU A 46 0.89 -6.45 -2.37
N ALA A 47 1.43 -5.92 -3.47
CA ALA A 47 2.82 -5.46 -3.53
C ALA A 47 3.11 -4.36 -2.49
N LYS A 48 2.21 -3.37 -2.35
CA LYS A 48 2.35 -2.30 -1.36
C LYS A 48 2.20 -2.80 0.07
N LYS A 49 1.32 -3.78 0.33
CA LYS A 49 1.19 -4.44 1.65
C LYS A 49 2.49 -5.14 2.04
N LYS A 50 3.11 -5.87 1.12
CA LYS A 50 4.42 -6.52 1.32
C LYS A 50 5.54 -5.50 1.61
N ASP A 51 5.60 -4.39 0.85
CA ASP A 51 6.60 -3.34 1.12
C ASP A 51 6.37 -2.65 2.48
N LYS A 52 5.11 -2.40 2.84
CA LYS A 52 4.75 -1.84 4.14
C LYS A 52 5.21 -2.76 5.27
N GLU A 53 4.89 -4.04 5.20
CA GLU A 53 5.26 -5.02 6.21
C GLU A 53 6.80 -5.12 6.37
N LYS A 54 7.53 -5.11 5.26
CA LYS A 54 9.00 -5.09 5.27
C LYS A 54 9.54 -3.85 6.00
N LYS A 55 8.98 -2.67 5.73
CA LYS A 55 9.36 -1.42 6.42
C LYS A 55 8.99 -1.43 7.91
N GLU A 56 7.85 -2.01 8.28
CA GLU A 56 7.45 -2.19 9.68
C GLU A 56 8.41 -3.12 10.43
N ARG A 57 8.83 -4.23 9.82
CA ARG A 57 9.85 -5.12 10.39
C ARG A 57 11.17 -4.39 10.64
N PHE A 58 11.62 -3.55 9.70
CA PHE A 58 12.81 -2.72 9.88
C PHE A 58 12.67 -1.62 10.93
N LEU A 59 11.44 -1.17 11.21
CA LEU A 59 11.19 -0.16 12.24
C LEU A 59 11.18 -0.76 13.66
N LYS A 60 10.72 -2.01 13.77
CA LYS A 60 10.70 -2.78 15.03
C LYS A 60 12.08 -3.31 15.42
N LYS A 61 12.94 -3.58 14.43
CA LYS A 61 14.35 -3.96 14.61
C LYS A 61 15.22 -2.76 15.00
#